data_AF-A0A5A9GUW2-F1
#
_entry.id   AF-A0A5A9GUW2-F1
#
_cell.length_a   1.000
_cell.length_b   1.000
_cell.length_c   1.000
_cell.angle_alpha   90.00
_cell.angle_beta   90.00
_cell.angle_gamma   90.00
#
_symmetry.space_group_name_H-M   'P 1'
#
loop_
_entity.id
_entity.type
_entity.pdbx_description
1 polymer ?
#
loop_
_entity_poly.entity_id
_entity_poly.type
_entity_poly.pdbx_seq_one_letter_code
_entity_poly.pdbx_strand_id
1 'polypeptide(L)'
;MTGGDVLFEFQRVGSYLRVTAIDAKTGVEVTVAGPATGSQELLKRTAINKLRFVQNKGAGPASPAKPEPPKSVPPKPGAKRGGGLY
;
A
#
# COMPACT_ATOMS: atom_id res chain seq x y z
N MET A 1 -15.07 -9.37 28.21
CA MET A 1 -14.04 -8.44 27.69
C MET A 1 -13.12 -9.25 26.81
N THR A 2 -13.23 -9.14 25.50
CA THR A 2 -12.30 -9.84 24.61
C THR A 2 -12.20 -9.06 23.31
N GLY A 3 -11.79 -7.79 23.39
CA GLY A 3 -11.25 -7.08 22.23
C GLY A 3 -10.10 -7.92 21.69
N GLY A 4 -10.19 -8.39 20.46
CA GLY A 4 -9.09 -9.11 19.82
C GLY A 4 -7.89 -8.17 19.76
N ASP A 5 -6.76 -8.60 20.32
CA ASP A 5 -5.51 -7.90 20.17
C ASP A 5 -5.14 -7.91 18.68
N VAL A 6 -5.05 -6.71 18.09
CA VAL A 6 -4.57 -6.56 16.72
C VAL A 6 -3.13 -6.14 16.76
N LEU A 7 -2.25 -7.00 16.26
CA LEU A 7 -0.83 -6.74 16.12
C LEU A 7 -0.58 -6.00 14.80
N PHE A 8 0.32 -5.02 14.82
CA PHE A 8 0.68 -4.27 13.62
C PHE A 8 2.16 -4.37 13.32
N GLU A 9 2.50 -4.69 12.07
CA GLU A 9 3.86 -4.63 11.54
C GLU A 9 3.99 -3.43 10.58
N PHE A 10 5.08 -2.68 10.71
CA PHE A 10 5.41 -1.57 9.82
C PHE A 10 6.72 -1.87 9.09
N GLN A 11 6.68 -1.90 7.76
CA GLN A 11 7.87 -2.08 6.94
C GLN A 11 8.00 -0.95 5.92
N ARG A 12 9.07 -0.16 6.03
CA ARG A 12 9.38 0.86 5.03
C ARG A 12 10.15 0.25 3.87
N VAL A 13 9.62 0.42 2.66
CA VAL A 13 10.21 -0.05 1.41
C VAL A 13 10.36 1.15 0.48
N GLY A 14 11.53 1.79 0.53
CA GLY A 14 11.80 3.02 -0.21
C GLY A 14 10.82 4.15 0.13
N SER A 15 10.01 4.55 -0.85
CA SER A 15 8.99 5.60 -0.74
C SER A 15 7.64 5.09 -0.20
N TYR A 16 7.50 3.80 0.09
CA TYR A 16 6.26 3.19 0.58
C TYR A 16 6.39 2.68 2.01
N LEU A 17 5.27 2.69 2.74
CA LEU A 17 5.12 2.06 4.04
C LEU A 17 4.09 0.93 3.91
N ARG A 18 4.52 -0.28 4.22
CA ARG A 18 3.67 -1.46 4.36
C ARG A 18 3.23 -1.56 5.81
N VAL A 19 1.94 -1.85 6.00
CA VAL A 19 1.31 -2.05 7.29
C VAL A 19 0.59 -3.39 7.24
N THR A 20 1.01 -4.32 8.08
CA THR A 20 0.34 -5.62 8.25
C THR A 20 -0.44 -5.57 9.55
N ALA A 21 -1.73 -5.89 9.53
CA ALA A 21 -2.56 -6.03 10.72
C ALA A 21 -2.94 -7.50 10.89
N ILE A 22 -2.70 -8.04 12.08
CA ILE A 22 -2.90 -9.46 12.42
C ILE A 22 -3.83 -9.55 13.61
N ASP A 23 -4.91 -10.29 13.48
CA ASP A 23 -5.79 -10.62 14.61
C ASP A 23 -5.19 -11.77 15.42
N ALA A 24 -4.82 -11.51 16.69
CA ALA A 24 -4.12 -12.49 17.52
C ALA A 24 -4.95 -13.73 17.89
N LYS A 25 -6.27 -13.70 17.71
CA LYS A 25 -7.15 -14.82 18.07
C LYS A 25 -7.44 -15.74 16.90
N THR A 26 -7.70 -15.17 15.74
CA THR A 26 -8.08 -15.90 14.52
C THR A 26 -6.89 -16.18 13.64
N GLY A 27 -5.76 -15.49 13.83
CA GLY A 27 -4.59 -15.56 12.96
C GLY A 27 -4.81 -14.90 11.60
N VAL A 28 -5.94 -14.23 11.38
CA VAL A 28 -6.21 -13.55 10.11
C VAL A 28 -5.30 -12.33 9.99
N GLU A 29 -4.58 -12.25 8.88
CA GLU A 29 -3.67 -11.16 8.56
C GLU A 29 -4.10 -10.43 7.29
N VAL A 30 -3.87 -9.10 7.27
CA VAL A 30 -4.08 -8.27 6.10
C VAL A 30 -2.94 -7.27 5.94
N THR A 31 -2.49 -7.06 4.72
CA THR A 31 -1.49 -6.03 4.39
C THR A 31 -2.13 -4.87 3.62
N VAL A 32 -1.68 -3.66 3.95
CA VAL A 32 -1.96 -2.40 3.25
C VAL A 32 -0.62 -1.71 2.97
N ALA A 33 -0.49 -1.06 1.82
CA ALA A 33 0.67 -0.26 1.50
C ALA A 33 0.25 1.12 1.03
N GLY A 34 1.02 2.15 1.38
CA GLY A 34 0.81 3.50 0.89
C GLY A 34 2.07 4.35 0.98
N PRO A 35 1.99 5.65 0.68
CA PRO A 35 3.14 6.55 0.72
C PRO A 35 3.75 6.59 2.13
N ALA A 36 5.08 6.43 2.23
CA ALA A 36 5.80 6.52 3.50
C ALA A 36 5.82 7.94 4.09
N THR A 37 5.54 8.95 3.25
CA THR A 37 5.39 10.35 3.65
C THR A 37 3.96 10.70 4.06
N GLY A 38 3.00 9.79 3.86
CA GLY A 38 1.61 9.98 4.27
C GLY A 38 1.37 9.66 5.75
N SER A 39 0.13 9.81 6.19
CA SER A 39 -0.26 9.53 7.58
C SER A 39 -0.24 8.03 7.86
N GLN A 40 0.73 7.55 8.65
CA GLN A 40 0.79 6.16 9.13
C GLN A 40 -0.50 5.73 9.84
N GLU A 41 -1.15 6.64 10.57
CA GLU A 41 -2.43 6.38 11.23
C GLU A 41 -3.54 6.05 10.23
N LEU A 42 -3.56 6.69 9.05
CA LEU A 42 -4.52 6.37 8.01
C LEU A 42 -4.31 4.94 7.49
N LEU A 43 -3.05 4.53 7.30
CA LEU A 43 -2.71 3.16 6.89
C LEU A 43 -3.11 2.12 7.95
N LYS A 44 -2.91 2.44 9.23
CA LYS A 44 -3.40 1.61 10.35
C LYS A 44 -4.93 1.45 10.29
N ARG A 45 -5.68 2.55 10.18
CA ARG A 45 -7.15 2.53 10.10
C ARG A 45 -7.66 1.73 8.91
N THR A 46 -7.04 1.91 7.74
CA THR A 46 -7.34 1.12 6.54
C THR A 46 -7.08 -0.36 6.76
N ALA A 47 -5.97 -0.73 7.41
CA ALA A 47 -5.66 -2.11 7.72
C ALA A 47 -6.68 -2.74 8.68
N ILE A 48 -7.11 -2.03 9.73
CA ILE A 48 -8.17 -2.48 10.65
C ILE A 48 -9.49 -2.71 9.91
N ASN A 49 -9.89 -1.76 9.05
CA ASN A 49 -11.14 -1.87 8.31
C ASN A 49 -11.11 -3.06 7.34
N LYS A 50 -9.98 -3.28 6.67
CA LYS A 50 -9.76 -4.45 5.82
C LYS A 50 -9.80 -5.75 6.61
N LEU A 51 -9.18 -5.79 7.79
CA LEU A 51 -9.18 -6.95 8.67
C LEU A 51 -10.61 -7.33 9.09
N ARG A 52 -11.40 -6.34 9.53
CA ARG A 52 -12.81 -6.52 9.87
C ARG A 52 -13.64 -7.00 8.67
N PHE A 53 -13.39 -6.45 7.49
CA PHE A 53 -14.08 -6.86 6.28
C PHE A 53 -13.78 -8.33 5.92
N VAL A 54 -12.52 -8.75 5.98
CA VAL A 54 -12.11 -10.14 5.70
C VAL A 54 -12.71 -11.12 6.72
N GLN A 55 -12.70 -10.75 8.00
CA GLN A 55 -13.33 -11.55 9.06
C GLN A 55 -14.84 -11.72 8.85
N ASN A 56 -15.54 -10.66 8.39
CA ASN A 56 -16.98 -10.73 8.15
C ASN A 56 -17.36 -11.38 6.81
N LYS A 57 -16.51 -11.30 5.78
CA LYS A 57 -16.85 -11.77 4.42
C LYS A 57 -16.39 -13.19 4.12
N GLY A 58 -15.52 -13.79 4.95
CA GLY A 58 -14.92 -15.10 4.66
C GLY A 58 -13.93 -14.98 3.50
N ALA A 59 -12.68 -14.61 3.82
CA ALA A 59 -11.49 -14.78 2.98
C ALA A 59 -11.68 -14.54 1.46
N GLY A 60 -12.02 -13.31 1.05
CA GLY A 60 -12.00 -12.88 -0.36
C GLY A 60 -11.18 -11.59 -0.54
N PRO A 61 -10.31 -11.50 -1.57
CA PRO A 61 -9.27 -10.47 -1.64
C PRO A 61 -9.85 -9.11 -2.03
N ALA A 62 -9.95 -8.20 -1.07
CA ALA A 62 -10.11 -6.78 -1.34
C ALA A 62 -8.73 -6.11 -1.21
N SER A 63 -8.04 -5.96 -2.34
CA SER A 63 -6.94 -5.03 -2.51
C SER A 63 -7.51 -3.63 -2.77
N PRO A 64 -7.25 -2.64 -1.90
CA PRO A 64 -7.23 -1.25 -2.34
C PRO A 64 -5.83 -0.70 -2.07
N ALA A 65 -4.85 -1.15 -2.85
CA ALA A 65 -3.54 -0.49 -2.95
C ALA A 65 -2.82 -0.96 -4.22
N LYS A 66 -3.34 -0.60 -5.38
CA LYS A 66 -2.44 -0.01 -6.35
C LYS A 66 -2.39 1.48 -5.99
N PRO A 67 -1.34 2.01 -5.36
CA PRO A 67 -0.81 3.23 -5.93
C PRO A 67 -0.21 2.75 -7.25
N GLU A 68 -0.95 2.92 -8.34
CA GLU A 68 -0.30 2.98 -9.63
C GLU A 68 0.84 3.99 -9.46
N PRO A 69 2.12 3.63 -9.71
CA PRO A 69 3.07 4.69 -10.01
C PRO A 69 2.43 5.44 -11.19
N PRO A 70 2.38 6.78 -11.21
CA PRO A 70 1.94 7.47 -12.40
C PRO A 70 2.84 7.02 -13.56
N LYS A 71 2.34 6.13 -14.41
CA LYS A 71 2.97 5.79 -15.69
C LYS A 71 2.64 6.91 -16.68
N SER A 72 3.15 8.10 -16.41
CA SER A 72 3.17 9.20 -17.37
C SER A 72 4.35 10.13 -17.10
N VAL A 73 5.57 9.60 -17.19
CA VAL A 73 6.68 10.43 -17.67
C VAL A 73 6.87 10.04 -19.13
N PRO A 74 6.30 10.75 -20.11
CA PRO A 74 6.87 10.67 -21.45
C PRO A 74 8.33 11.16 -21.34
N PRO A 75 9.30 10.43 -21.91
CA PRO A 75 10.67 10.92 -21.95
C PRO A 75 10.70 12.27 -22.67
N LYS A 76 11.46 13.23 -22.13
CA LYS A 76 11.88 14.44 -22.87
C LYS A 76 12.40 13.97 -24.24
N PRO A 77 11.88 14.46 -25.38
CA PRO A 77 12.56 14.25 -26.65
C PRO A 77 13.92 14.94 -26.55
N GLY A 78 14.97 14.12 -26.66
CA GLY A 78 16.34 14.58 -26.62
C GLY A 78 16.62 15.61 -27.71
N ALA A 79 17.52 16.53 -27.37
CA ALA A 79 18.20 17.36 -28.33
C ALA A 79 18.79 16.48 -29.45
N LYS A 80 18.29 16.60 -30.68
CA LYS A 80 19.04 16.19 -31.85
C LYS A 80 20.17 17.19 -32.06
N ARG A 81 21.39 16.75 -31.79
CA ARG A 81 22.61 17.30 -32.41
C ARG A 81 22.78 16.69 -33.80
N GLY A 82 23.27 17.49 -34.75
CA GLY A 82 23.63 17.12 -36.12
C GLY A 82 22.67 17.79 -37.12
N GLY A 83 23.04 18.80 -37.91
CA GLY A 83 24.31 19.02 -38.60
C GLY A 83 24.22 18.41 -40.00
N GLY A 84 24.13 19.25 -41.03
CA GLY A 84 24.25 18.82 -42.43
C GLY A 84 23.33 19.54 -43.42
N LEU A 85 23.93 20.52 -44.12
CA LEU A 85 23.86 20.74 -45.58
C LEU A 85 22.47 20.79 -46.23
N TYR A 86 22.04 21.98 -46.66
CA TYR A 86 21.99 22.43 -48.07
C TYR A 86 22.11 23.96 -48.10
#